data_AF-L9XC21-F1
#
_entry.id   AF-L9XC21-F1
#
_cell.length_a   1.000
_cell.length_b   1.000
_cell.length_c   1.000
_cell.angle_alpha   90.00
_cell.angle_beta   90.00
_cell.angle_gamma   90.00
#
_symmetry.space_group_name_H-M   'P 1'
#
loop_
_entity.id
_entity.type
_entity.pdbx_description
1 polymer ?
#
loop_
_entity_poly.entity_id
_entity_poly.type
_entity_poly.pdbx_seq_one_letter_code
_entity_poly.pdbx_strand_id
1 'polypeptide(L)'
;MHDGNDDANVSRRRLLRASAGTAAFSVVGVGQASASGADAGGRPWFDDRCPEATLEPSMGHCDGASMEGCDDDHPETVALREAVQESLAERYPDASALVDAGFKPYFDTLDRDADGWSHWINPDYVGDDSMLDPERPESVLVDNETWRSIGVMFIATEGGEAVDVPPAVYDETDGDDPDEDRDVITGEGEDLNAGDGERDSRDEHDHDDGHERGDHSGDDHEGHDDHAAHDGDDGRCAPWHYHAGLPGRFAWWYYQQVYEQDFADGGLESIRLPCRTPCMMHVWAVDHPEGVYAHDGPPREYRDDEPAAEAGFDNGSEPESDDLDWDSVPDDVTPDRLPDELAALVPGL
;
A
#
# COMPACT_ATOMS: atom_id res chain seq x y z
N MET A 1 43.22 -27.13 38.73
CA MET A 1 44.12 -26.29 37.93
C MET A 1 43.66 -26.35 36.48
N HIS A 2 42.78 -25.41 36.12
CA HIS A 2 42.65 -24.68 34.85
C HIS A 2 41.23 -24.13 34.79
N ASP A 3 41.19 -22.81 34.83
CA ASP A 3 40.07 -21.89 34.89
C ASP A 3 39.46 -21.64 33.51
N GLY A 4 38.18 -21.21 33.51
CA GLY A 4 37.70 -20.01 32.82
C GLY A 4 37.48 -20.04 31.31
N ASN A 5 36.21 -20.02 30.89
CA ASN A 5 35.56 -18.79 30.39
C ASN A 5 34.10 -19.08 30.00
N ASP A 6 33.19 -18.77 30.92
CA ASP A 6 31.78 -18.54 30.63
C ASP A 6 31.61 -17.07 30.22
N ASP A 7 31.53 -16.80 28.92
CA ASP A 7 31.06 -15.51 28.41
C ASP A 7 29.53 -15.51 28.38
N ALA A 8 28.94 -15.12 29.50
CA ALA A 8 27.54 -14.76 29.58
C ALA A 8 27.32 -13.41 28.88
N ASN A 9 26.88 -13.44 27.63
CA ASN A 9 26.39 -12.26 26.91
C ASN A 9 25.08 -11.78 27.56
N VAL A 10 25.21 -10.89 28.54
CA VAL A 10 24.07 -10.20 29.14
C VAL A 10 23.63 -9.08 28.19
N SER A 11 22.53 -9.31 27.48
CA SER A 11 21.86 -8.32 26.64
C SER A 11 21.48 -7.07 27.44
N ARG A 12 21.79 -5.89 26.88
CA ARG A 12 21.55 -4.56 27.47
C ARG A 12 20.07 -4.27 27.80
N ARG A 13 19.12 -5.10 27.35
CA ARG A 13 17.67 -4.96 27.63
C ARG A 13 17.29 -5.09 29.12
N ARG A 14 18.12 -5.68 29.99
CA ARG A 14 17.78 -5.84 31.42
C ARG A 14 18.17 -4.68 32.36
N LEU A 15 18.88 -3.65 31.88
CA LEU A 15 19.39 -2.58 32.75
C LEU A 15 18.50 -1.32 32.84
N LEU A 16 17.40 -1.23 32.08
CA LEU A 16 16.53 -0.03 32.09
C LEU A 16 15.21 -0.17 32.85
N ARG A 17 14.93 -1.32 33.50
CA ARG A 17 13.68 -1.53 34.25
C ARG A 17 13.72 -1.10 35.73
N ALA A 18 14.64 -0.22 36.11
CA ALA A 18 14.86 0.18 37.51
C ALA A 18 14.88 1.69 37.73
N SER A 19 13.98 2.45 37.10
CA SER A 19 13.69 3.83 37.50
C SER A 19 12.44 4.37 36.79
N ALA A 20 11.26 3.97 37.25
CA ALA A 20 10.02 4.69 36.96
C ALA A 20 9.33 5.01 38.29
N GLY A 21 9.37 6.28 38.67
CA GLY A 21 8.72 6.79 39.86
C GLY A 21 7.20 6.83 39.68
N THR A 22 6.49 6.41 40.71
CA THR A 22 5.05 6.56 40.86
C THR A 22 4.65 8.04 40.88
N ALA A 23 3.93 8.50 39.87
CA ALA A 23 3.08 9.68 39.95
C ALA A 23 1.63 9.22 40.12
N ALA A 24 1.04 9.52 41.27
CA ALA A 24 -0.37 9.28 41.54
C ALA A 24 -1.18 10.51 41.10
N PHE A 25 -2.08 10.32 40.13
CA PHE A 25 -3.10 11.32 39.79
C PHE A 25 -4.45 10.85 40.33
N SER A 26 -5.06 11.67 41.17
CA SER A 26 -6.39 11.44 41.72
C SER A 26 -7.45 11.77 40.66
N VAL A 27 -8.25 10.79 40.25
CA VAL A 27 -9.44 10.99 39.43
C VAL A 27 -10.65 11.24 40.34
N VAL A 28 -11.29 12.40 40.20
CA VAL A 28 -12.66 12.66 40.67
C VAL A 28 -13.37 13.50 39.62
N GLY A 29 -14.54 13.05 39.17
CA GLY A 29 -15.60 13.94 38.68
C GLY A 29 -16.31 13.50 37.42
N VAL A 30 -17.41 12.77 37.59
CA VAL A 30 -18.45 12.55 36.57
C VAL A 30 -19.16 13.88 36.31
N GLY A 31 -19.26 14.31 35.04
CA GLY A 31 -20.00 15.51 34.66
C GLY A 31 -20.27 15.56 33.16
N GLN A 32 -21.56 15.55 32.81
CA GLN A 32 -22.09 15.69 31.44
C GLN A 32 -21.57 16.97 30.77
N ALA A 33 -21.16 16.87 29.50
CA ALA A 33 -20.89 18.03 28.65
C ALA A 33 -21.96 18.14 27.56
N SER A 34 -22.76 19.20 27.62
CA SER A 34 -23.55 19.70 26.48
C SER A 34 -22.71 20.74 25.75
N ALA A 35 -22.55 20.56 24.44
CA ALA A 35 -21.76 21.44 23.59
C ALA A 35 -22.49 22.77 23.30
N SER A 36 -21.90 23.87 23.76
CA SER A 36 -22.19 25.20 23.21
C SER A 36 -20.96 26.10 23.32
N GLY A 37 -20.25 26.27 22.20
CA GLY A 37 -19.66 27.53 21.76
C GLY A 37 -18.43 28.09 22.48
N ALA A 38 -17.36 28.21 21.68
CA ALA A 38 -16.30 29.23 21.69
C ALA A 38 -14.97 28.94 22.42
N ASP A 39 -13.91 28.98 21.60
CA ASP A 39 -12.53 29.36 21.90
C ASP A 39 -11.78 28.55 22.97
N ALA A 40 -11.39 27.34 22.59
CA ALA A 40 -10.16 26.72 23.09
C ALA A 40 -9.21 26.60 21.91
N GLY A 41 -7.98 27.11 22.06
CA GLY A 41 -6.93 27.11 21.04
C GLY A 41 -6.43 25.70 20.70
N GLY A 42 -7.26 24.92 20.03
CA GLY A 42 -6.87 23.69 19.36
C GLY A 42 -5.83 24.05 18.31
N ARG A 43 -4.67 23.41 18.38
CA ARG A 43 -3.72 23.43 17.27
C ARG A 43 -4.47 22.91 16.03
N PRO A 44 -4.37 23.57 14.87
CA PRO A 44 -5.05 23.11 13.66
C PRO A 44 -4.32 21.86 13.17
N TRP A 45 -4.83 20.69 13.51
CA TRP A 45 -4.42 19.41 12.92
C TRP A 45 -4.72 19.39 11.42
N PHE A 46 -5.78 20.09 11.03
CA PHE A 46 -6.03 20.52 9.66
C PHE A 46 -5.23 21.79 9.42
N ASP A 47 -3.95 21.61 9.15
CA ASP A 47 -3.16 22.65 8.52
C ASP A 47 -3.86 22.99 7.19
N ASP A 48 -4.00 24.28 6.84
CA ASP A 48 -4.46 24.71 5.50
C ASP A 48 -3.60 24.12 4.35
N ARG A 49 -2.53 23.40 4.71
CA ARG A 49 -1.59 22.69 3.85
C ARG A 49 -2.05 21.29 3.41
N CYS A 50 -3.05 20.68 4.07
CA CYS A 50 -3.60 19.36 3.68
C CYS A 50 -5.10 19.49 3.32
N PRO A 51 -5.45 20.03 2.15
CA PRO A 51 -6.86 20.23 1.78
C PRO A 51 -7.64 18.92 1.59
N GLU A 52 -6.95 17.81 1.34
CA GLU A 52 -7.54 16.47 1.15
C GLU A 52 -7.82 15.73 2.46
N ALA A 53 -7.23 16.15 3.58
CA ALA A 53 -7.35 15.51 4.87
C ALA A 53 -8.78 15.64 5.45
N THR A 54 -9.43 14.51 5.76
CA THR A 54 -10.77 14.50 6.39
C THR A 54 -10.76 13.86 7.78
N LEU A 55 -11.80 14.12 8.57
CA LEU A 55 -12.05 13.44 9.85
C LEU A 55 -12.68 12.07 9.63
N GLU A 56 -13.68 12.00 8.75
CA GLU A 56 -14.36 10.75 8.39
C GLU A 56 -13.49 9.93 7.43
N PRO A 57 -13.72 8.60 7.32
CA PRO A 57 -13.11 7.78 6.28
C PRO A 57 -13.27 8.44 4.91
N SER A 58 -12.16 8.58 4.17
CA SER A 58 -12.17 9.08 2.81
C SER A 58 -10.94 8.60 2.07
N MET A 59 -11.08 8.56 0.74
CA MET A 59 -10.06 8.08 -0.16
C MET A 59 -10.02 8.92 -1.44
N GLY A 60 -8.90 8.83 -2.14
CA GLY A 60 -8.75 9.35 -3.49
C GLY A 60 -7.91 8.41 -4.35
N HIS A 61 -7.98 8.59 -5.66
CA HIS A 61 -7.14 7.87 -6.61
C HIS A 61 -5.73 8.48 -6.64
N CYS A 62 -4.73 7.62 -6.76
CA CYS A 62 -3.35 8.07 -6.96
C CYS A 62 -3.15 8.68 -8.35
N ASP A 63 -2.03 9.38 -8.54
CA ASP A 63 -1.74 10.01 -9.83
C ASP A 63 -1.55 8.92 -10.88
N GLY A 64 -2.32 9.01 -11.97
CA GLY A 64 -2.34 8.00 -13.03
C GLY A 64 -3.02 6.68 -12.65
N ALA A 65 -3.70 6.60 -11.50
CA ALA A 65 -4.53 5.47 -11.13
C ALA A 65 -5.92 5.55 -11.80
N SER A 66 -6.42 4.41 -12.26
CA SER A 66 -7.76 4.28 -12.84
C SER A 66 -8.30 2.87 -12.59
N MET A 67 -9.59 2.80 -12.25
CA MET A 67 -10.36 1.55 -12.18
C MET A 67 -11.12 1.26 -13.48
N GLU A 68 -11.18 2.22 -14.42
CA GLU A 68 -12.09 2.15 -15.57
C GLU A 68 -11.79 0.97 -16.50
N GLY A 69 -10.50 0.67 -16.71
CA GLY A 69 -10.05 -0.49 -17.47
C GLY A 69 -9.92 -1.79 -16.67
N CYS A 70 -10.23 -1.80 -15.37
CA CYS A 70 -10.07 -2.99 -14.54
C CYS A 70 -11.21 -4.00 -14.73
N ASP A 71 -10.89 -5.15 -15.32
CA ASP A 71 -11.73 -6.34 -15.41
C ASP A 71 -11.16 -7.49 -14.55
N ASP A 72 -12.03 -8.14 -13.76
CA ASP A 72 -11.70 -9.29 -12.94
C ASP A 72 -11.33 -10.53 -13.78
N ASP A 73 -11.88 -10.62 -15.00
CA ASP A 73 -11.62 -11.71 -15.94
C ASP A 73 -10.39 -11.45 -16.83
N HIS A 74 -9.72 -10.30 -16.67
CA HIS A 74 -8.50 -9.98 -17.42
C HIS A 74 -7.37 -10.97 -17.06
N PRO A 75 -6.59 -11.50 -18.03
CA PRO A 75 -5.57 -12.52 -17.74
C PRO A 75 -4.55 -12.12 -16.67
N GLU A 76 -4.15 -10.86 -16.65
CA GLU A 76 -3.21 -10.27 -15.69
C GLU A 76 -3.84 -10.14 -14.29
N THR A 77 -5.12 -9.76 -14.20
CA THR A 77 -5.87 -9.78 -12.92
C THR A 77 -5.96 -11.20 -12.37
N VAL A 78 -6.33 -12.17 -13.23
CA VAL A 78 -6.43 -13.59 -12.87
C VAL A 78 -5.08 -14.12 -12.41
N ALA A 79 -4.01 -13.87 -13.16
CA ALA A 79 -2.66 -14.30 -12.81
C ALA A 79 -2.19 -13.70 -11.48
N LEU A 80 -2.46 -12.42 -11.24
CA LEU A 80 -2.12 -11.76 -9.99
C LEU A 80 -2.90 -12.37 -8.80
N ARG A 81 -4.21 -12.58 -8.96
CA ARG A 81 -5.05 -13.18 -7.93
C ARG A 81 -4.63 -14.62 -7.62
N GLU A 82 -4.34 -15.44 -8.64
CA GLU A 82 -3.85 -16.80 -8.47
C GLU A 82 -2.50 -16.83 -7.73
N ALA A 83 -1.56 -15.93 -8.07
CA ALA A 83 -0.28 -15.82 -7.38
C ALA A 83 -0.43 -15.38 -5.91
N VAL A 84 -1.36 -14.45 -5.63
CA VAL A 84 -1.71 -14.06 -4.25
C VAL A 84 -2.30 -15.25 -3.50
N GLN A 85 -3.26 -15.97 -4.08
CA GLN A 85 -3.87 -17.16 -3.48
C GLN A 85 -2.82 -18.24 -3.16
N GLU A 86 -1.88 -18.51 -4.08
CA GLU A 86 -0.79 -19.45 -3.86
C GLU A 86 0.13 -19.00 -2.71
N SER A 87 0.53 -17.73 -2.70
CA SER A 87 1.38 -17.17 -1.65
C SER A 87 0.72 -17.25 -0.26
N LEU A 88 -0.57 -16.88 -0.17
CA LEU A 88 -1.32 -17.01 1.08
C LEU A 88 -1.46 -18.48 1.49
N ALA A 89 -1.77 -19.40 0.57
CA ALA A 89 -1.92 -20.81 0.91
C ALA A 89 -0.60 -21.48 1.37
N GLU A 90 0.53 -21.12 0.74
CA GLU A 90 1.81 -21.80 0.95
C GLU A 90 2.70 -21.12 2.00
N ARG A 91 2.69 -19.79 2.08
CA ARG A 91 3.63 -19.01 2.89
C ARG A 91 2.96 -18.28 4.04
N TYR A 92 1.74 -17.77 3.82
CA TYR A 92 1.05 -16.91 4.77
C TYR A 92 -0.39 -17.37 5.07
N PRO A 93 -0.63 -18.65 5.45
CA PRO A 93 -1.99 -19.20 5.52
C PRO A 93 -2.85 -18.67 6.67
N ASP A 94 -2.23 -18.09 7.70
CA ASP A 94 -2.89 -17.65 8.92
C ASP A 94 -2.01 -16.66 9.71
N ALA A 95 -2.60 -16.07 10.75
CA ALA A 95 -1.95 -15.11 11.64
C ALA A 95 -0.65 -15.64 12.28
N SER A 96 -0.55 -16.94 12.59
CA SER A 96 0.68 -17.52 13.14
C SER A 96 1.81 -17.49 12.12
N ALA A 97 1.54 -17.90 10.88
CA ALA A 97 2.52 -17.87 9.81
C ALA A 97 3.01 -16.45 9.52
N LEU A 98 2.12 -15.46 9.63
CA LEU A 98 2.47 -14.03 9.49
C LEU A 98 3.44 -13.56 10.58
N VAL A 99 3.18 -13.90 11.85
CA VAL A 99 4.08 -13.59 12.97
C VAL A 99 5.48 -14.19 12.72
N ASP A 100 5.54 -15.47 12.33
CA ASP A 100 6.80 -16.16 12.02
C ASP A 100 7.55 -15.53 10.84
N ALA A 101 6.81 -15.00 9.86
CA ALA A 101 7.35 -14.30 8.70
C ALA A 101 7.73 -12.82 8.99
N GLY A 102 7.52 -12.33 10.21
CA GLY A 102 7.91 -10.98 10.63
C GLY A 102 6.86 -9.90 10.40
N PHE A 103 5.66 -10.27 9.94
CA PHE A 103 4.55 -9.33 9.84
C PHE A 103 4.13 -8.84 11.23
N LYS A 104 3.63 -7.61 11.27
CA LYS A 104 3.17 -6.94 12.48
C LYS A 104 1.70 -6.57 12.33
N PRO A 105 0.84 -6.95 13.29
CA PRO A 105 -0.52 -6.49 13.27
C PRO A 105 -0.51 -4.97 13.48
N TYR A 106 -1.32 -4.25 12.72
CA TYR A 106 -1.58 -2.85 13.05
C TYR A 106 -3.07 -2.55 13.20
N PHE A 107 -3.93 -3.60 13.25
CA PHE A 107 -5.36 -3.63 13.59
C PHE A 107 -6.05 -2.28 13.43
N ASP A 108 -6.81 -2.07 12.34
CA ASP A 108 -7.41 -0.80 11.93
C ASP A 108 -7.83 0.10 13.10
N THR A 109 -6.85 0.93 13.48
CA THR A 109 -6.64 1.38 14.87
C THR A 109 -7.75 2.25 15.47
N LEU A 110 -8.64 2.77 14.63
CA LEU A 110 -9.76 3.64 15.03
C LEU A 110 -11.13 3.09 14.59
N ASP A 111 -11.18 1.97 13.88
CA ASP A 111 -12.42 1.40 13.33
C ASP A 111 -12.52 -0.12 13.61
N ARG A 112 -12.24 -0.49 14.86
CA ARG A 112 -12.10 -1.89 15.30
C ARG A 112 -13.42 -2.69 15.23
N ASP A 113 -14.55 -2.01 15.07
CA ASP A 113 -15.89 -2.61 15.13
C ASP A 113 -16.53 -2.83 13.74
N ALA A 114 -15.92 -2.37 12.65
CA ALA A 114 -16.64 -2.24 11.37
C ALA A 114 -16.63 -3.52 10.52
N ASP A 115 -15.46 -4.13 10.27
CA ASP A 115 -15.36 -4.99 9.08
C ASP A 115 -14.90 -6.45 9.36
N GLY A 116 -14.47 -6.74 10.60
CA GLY A 116 -14.14 -8.10 11.03
C GLY A 116 -12.91 -8.71 10.35
N TRP A 117 -12.02 -7.86 9.82
CA TRP A 117 -10.71 -8.25 9.29
C TRP A 117 -9.65 -7.25 9.80
N SER A 118 -8.38 -7.56 9.58
CA SER A 118 -7.27 -6.71 10.02
C SER A 118 -6.12 -6.75 9.03
N HIS A 119 -5.39 -5.64 8.99
CA HIS A 119 -4.15 -5.55 8.26
C HIS A 119 -2.93 -5.93 9.10
N TRP A 120 -2.03 -6.67 8.45
CA TRP A 120 -0.73 -7.06 8.97
C TRP A 120 0.33 -6.56 8.01
N ILE A 121 1.29 -5.75 8.46
CA ILE A 121 2.33 -5.13 7.61
C ILE A 121 3.68 -5.78 7.87
N ASN A 122 4.47 -6.02 6.83
CA ASN A 122 5.86 -6.42 6.95
C ASN A 122 6.79 -5.21 6.73
N PRO A 123 7.47 -4.70 7.79
CA PRO A 123 8.35 -3.54 7.66
C PRO A 123 9.53 -3.76 6.70
N ASP A 124 10.01 -5.00 6.56
CA ASP A 124 11.12 -5.31 5.67
C ASP A 124 10.69 -5.26 4.18
N TYR A 125 9.39 -5.42 3.89
CA TYR A 125 8.86 -5.40 2.52
C TYR A 125 8.43 -4.00 2.11
N VAL A 126 7.81 -3.22 3.02
CA VAL A 126 7.52 -1.79 2.79
C VAL A 126 8.78 -1.00 2.41
N GLY A 127 9.91 -1.34 3.02
CA GLY A 127 11.18 -0.66 2.81
C GLY A 127 12.00 -1.13 1.60
N ASP A 128 11.52 -2.10 0.81
CA ASP A 128 12.29 -2.66 -0.29
C ASP A 128 12.00 -2.01 -1.65
N ASP A 129 12.62 -2.55 -2.71
CA ASP A 129 12.56 -2.01 -4.07
C ASP A 129 11.53 -2.75 -4.95
N SER A 130 10.76 -3.70 -4.39
CA SER A 130 9.72 -4.43 -5.11
C SER A 130 8.35 -3.81 -4.91
N MET A 131 7.54 -3.81 -5.97
CA MET A 131 6.13 -3.44 -5.93
C MET A 131 5.34 -4.50 -6.69
N LEU A 132 4.12 -4.79 -6.25
CA LEU A 132 3.27 -5.82 -6.85
C LEU A 132 3.93 -7.21 -6.89
N ASP A 133 4.63 -7.60 -5.81
CA ASP A 133 5.19 -8.94 -5.66
C ASP A 133 4.31 -9.81 -4.74
N PRO A 134 3.47 -10.72 -5.28
CA PRO A 134 2.60 -11.58 -4.48
C PRO A 134 3.35 -12.46 -3.47
N GLU A 135 4.63 -12.73 -3.71
CA GLU A 135 5.46 -13.53 -2.83
C GLU A 135 5.91 -12.77 -1.57
N ARG A 136 5.93 -11.44 -1.65
CA ARG A 136 6.45 -10.53 -0.61
C ARG A 136 5.54 -9.30 -0.46
N PRO A 137 4.23 -9.47 -0.21
CA PRO A 137 3.30 -8.35 -0.13
C PRO A 137 3.59 -7.49 1.10
N GLU A 138 3.54 -6.17 0.96
CA GLU A 138 3.81 -5.25 2.07
C GLU A 138 2.80 -5.44 3.21
N SER A 139 1.57 -5.83 2.87
CA SER A 139 0.55 -6.17 3.85
C SER A 139 -0.31 -7.38 3.47
N VAL A 140 -0.68 -8.17 4.47
CA VAL A 140 -1.64 -9.28 4.37
C VAL A 140 -2.90 -8.93 5.17
N LEU A 141 -4.05 -9.28 4.61
CA LEU A 141 -5.40 -9.04 5.16
C LEU A 141 -5.87 -10.33 5.82
N VAL A 142 -6.27 -10.28 7.09
CA VAL A 142 -6.63 -11.45 7.89
C VAL A 142 -8.05 -11.32 8.41
N ASP A 143 -8.87 -12.35 8.25
CA ASP A 143 -10.20 -12.42 8.86
C ASP A 143 -10.06 -12.61 10.38
N ASN A 144 -10.68 -11.72 11.16
CA ASN A 144 -10.46 -11.68 12.61
C ASN A 144 -11.14 -12.84 13.36
N GLU A 145 -12.10 -13.52 12.74
CA GLU A 145 -12.82 -14.64 13.37
C GLU A 145 -12.09 -15.97 13.10
N THR A 146 -11.72 -16.24 11.85
CA THR A 146 -11.09 -17.49 11.41
C THR A 146 -9.56 -17.45 11.48
N TRP A 147 -8.99 -16.25 11.58
CA TRP A 147 -7.56 -15.95 11.59
C TRP A 147 -6.84 -16.37 10.30
N ARG A 148 -7.60 -16.55 9.22
CA ARG A 148 -7.12 -16.88 7.88
C ARG A 148 -6.78 -15.64 7.09
N SER A 149 -5.72 -15.73 6.29
CA SER A 149 -5.40 -14.69 5.31
C SER A 149 -6.42 -14.73 4.17
N ILE A 150 -7.02 -13.59 3.86
CA ILE A 150 -8.13 -13.45 2.89
C ILE A 150 -7.77 -12.54 1.70
N GLY A 151 -6.61 -11.89 1.75
CA GLY A 151 -6.10 -11.05 0.66
C GLY A 151 -4.78 -10.39 1.02
N VAL A 152 -4.31 -9.53 0.13
CA VAL A 152 -3.11 -8.71 0.35
C VAL A 152 -3.42 -7.26 0.03
N MET A 153 -2.65 -6.36 0.64
CA MET A 153 -2.60 -4.96 0.25
C MET A 153 -1.16 -4.64 -0.13
N PHE A 154 -0.96 -4.27 -1.39
CA PHE A 154 0.30 -3.72 -1.85
C PHE A 154 0.40 -2.25 -1.45
N ILE A 155 1.59 -1.81 -1.08
CA ILE A 155 1.88 -0.41 -0.75
C ILE A 155 2.95 0.07 -1.73
N ALA A 156 2.64 1.10 -2.51
CA ALA A 156 3.55 1.63 -3.52
C ALA A 156 4.62 2.52 -2.88
N THR A 157 5.63 1.85 -2.33
CA THR A 157 6.87 2.46 -1.84
C THR A 157 8.06 1.90 -2.60
N GLU A 158 9.10 2.72 -2.78
CA GLU A 158 10.40 2.30 -3.33
C GLU A 158 11.48 2.77 -2.37
N GLY A 159 12.24 1.84 -1.80
CA GLY A 159 13.22 2.15 -0.75
C GLY A 159 12.60 2.80 0.50
N GLY A 160 11.32 2.50 0.76
CA GLY A 160 10.53 3.09 1.85
C GLY A 160 9.96 4.49 1.58
N GLU A 161 10.20 5.07 0.39
CA GLU A 161 9.59 6.35 -0.01
C GLU A 161 8.34 6.10 -0.86
N ALA A 162 7.26 6.85 -0.59
CA ALA A 162 6.02 6.71 -1.36
C ALA A 162 6.21 7.13 -2.82
N VAL A 163 5.66 6.34 -3.74
CA VAL A 163 5.69 6.62 -5.19
C VAL A 163 4.43 7.39 -5.60
N ASP A 164 4.61 8.46 -6.38
CA ASP A 164 3.48 9.29 -6.85
C ASP A 164 2.64 8.60 -7.93
N VAL A 165 3.30 7.88 -8.86
CA VAL A 165 2.66 7.17 -9.98
C VAL A 165 2.98 5.67 -9.86
N PRO A 166 2.11 4.89 -9.20
CA PRO A 166 2.32 3.46 -9.00
C PRO A 166 2.16 2.67 -10.32
N PRO A 167 2.75 1.47 -10.42
CA PRO A 167 2.67 0.65 -11.63
C PRO A 167 1.25 0.17 -11.91
N ALA A 168 0.82 0.17 -13.16
CA ALA A 168 -0.44 -0.47 -13.54
C ALA A 168 -0.34 -1.99 -13.41
N VAL A 169 -1.48 -2.66 -13.19
CA VAL A 169 -1.58 -4.12 -13.32
C VAL A 169 -1.40 -4.52 -14.78
N TYR A 170 -2.02 -3.77 -15.69
CA TYR A 170 -1.85 -3.86 -17.13
C TYR A 170 -2.17 -2.53 -17.80
N ASP A 171 -1.62 -2.35 -19.00
CA ASP A 171 -1.84 -1.21 -19.87
C ASP A 171 -1.98 -1.72 -21.31
N GLU A 172 -3.01 -1.28 -22.05
CA GLU A 172 -3.20 -1.69 -23.45
C GLU A 172 -2.08 -1.18 -24.37
N THR A 173 -1.28 -0.22 -23.93
CA THR A 173 -0.14 0.29 -24.70
C THR A 173 1.03 -0.68 -24.83
N ASP A 174 1.08 -1.75 -24.03
CA ASP A 174 2.10 -2.80 -24.16
C ASP A 174 1.85 -3.75 -25.37
N GLY A 175 0.77 -3.53 -26.12
CA GLY A 175 0.34 -4.34 -27.26
C GLY A 175 0.90 -3.95 -28.64
N ASP A 176 1.48 -2.76 -28.84
CA ASP A 176 1.88 -2.26 -30.16
C ASP A 176 3.40 -1.95 -30.23
N ASP A 177 4.15 -2.99 -30.62
CA ASP A 177 5.27 -3.02 -31.60
C ASP A 177 6.47 -3.91 -31.20
N PRO A 178 6.34 -5.25 -31.28
CA PRO A 178 7.51 -6.12 -31.42
C PRO A 178 8.03 -6.26 -32.88
N ASP A 179 7.46 -5.57 -33.89
CA ASP A 179 7.60 -5.96 -35.30
C ASP A 179 8.07 -4.90 -36.33
N GLU A 180 8.61 -3.73 -35.94
CA GLU A 180 9.33 -2.86 -36.89
C GLU A 180 10.85 -2.83 -36.58
N ASP A 181 11.62 -3.59 -37.36
CA ASP A 181 13.11 -3.61 -37.52
C ASP A 181 13.84 -4.92 -37.21
N ARG A 182 13.16 -6.07 -37.27
CA ARG A 182 13.85 -7.33 -37.62
C ARG A 182 13.80 -7.56 -39.12
N ASP A 183 14.65 -6.81 -39.82
CA ASP A 183 15.22 -7.19 -41.12
C ASP A 183 15.96 -8.53 -40.95
N VAL A 184 15.19 -9.62 -40.92
CA VAL A 184 15.69 -10.98 -41.09
C VAL A 184 16.05 -11.09 -42.57
N ILE A 185 17.27 -10.68 -42.88
CA ILE A 185 18.02 -11.12 -44.05
C ILE A 185 17.99 -12.65 -44.01
N THR A 186 17.08 -13.25 -44.79
CA THR A 186 17.07 -14.68 -45.08
C THR A 186 18.30 -15.01 -45.90
N GLY A 187 19.38 -15.34 -45.19
CA GLY A 187 20.56 -15.97 -45.76
C GLY A 187 20.25 -17.42 -46.12
N GLU A 188 19.68 -17.65 -47.30
CA GLU A 188 19.91 -18.89 -48.03
C GLU A 188 21.14 -18.69 -48.92
N GLY A 189 22.05 -19.65 -48.83
CA GLY A 189 23.40 -19.54 -49.34
C GLY A 189 23.56 -19.68 -50.86
N GLU A 190 24.82 -19.49 -51.22
CA GLU A 190 25.49 -20.00 -52.42
C GLU A 190 25.21 -19.22 -53.72
N ASP A 191 26.10 -18.28 -54.07
CA ASP A 191 27.01 -18.51 -55.20
C ASP A 191 28.06 -17.40 -55.40
N LEU A 192 29.23 -17.86 -55.86
CA LEU A 192 30.45 -17.12 -56.12
C LEU A 192 30.25 -16.01 -57.17
N ASN A 193 30.68 -14.77 -56.89
CA ASN A 193 31.28 -13.95 -57.94
C ASN A 193 32.25 -12.89 -57.40
N ALA A 194 33.49 -12.99 -57.87
CA ALA A 194 34.49 -11.94 -57.76
C ALA A 194 34.11 -10.79 -58.70
N GLY A 195 34.20 -9.55 -58.22
CA GLY A 195 33.91 -8.39 -59.03
C GLY A 195 34.29 -7.10 -58.30
N ASP A 196 35.54 -6.71 -58.47
CA ASP A 196 36.06 -5.39 -58.13
C ASP A 196 35.23 -4.30 -58.83
N GLY A 197 34.86 -3.24 -58.09
CA GLY A 197 34.11 -2.13 -58.67
C GLY A 197 33.89 -0.99 -57.68
N GLU A 198 34.84 -0.05 -57.68
CA GLU A 198 34.67 1.33 -57.20
C GLU A 198 33.37 1.95 -57.75
N ARG A 199 32.64 2.72 -56.93
CA ARG A 199 31.92 3.94 -57.34
C ARG A 199 31.33 4.73 -56.17
N ASP A 200 31.79 5.97 -56.08
CA ASP A 200 31.15 7.14 -55.48
C ASP A 200 29.68 7.30 -55.92
N SER A 201 28.84 7.86 -55.04
CA SER A 201 27.77 8.88 -55.27
C SER A 201 27.03 9.04 -53.92
N ARG A 202 27.21 10.10 -53.12
CA ARG A 202 26.55 11.41 -53.24
C ARG A 202 25.09 11.29 -53.70
N ASP A 203 24.16 11.45 -52.77
CA ASP A 203 22.94 12.20 -53.04
C ASP A 203 22.55 13.00 -51.79
N GLU A 204 22.74 14.31 -51.93
CA GLU A 204 22.22 15.38 -51.09
C GLU A 204 20.79 15.63 -51.55
N HIS A 205 19.82 15.56 -50.65
CA HIS A 205 18.48 16.12 -50.88
C HIS A 205 18.23 17.27 -49.90
N ASP A 206 18.75 18.42 -50.31
CA ASP A 206 18.20 19.74 -50.01
C ASP A 206 16.80 19.84 -50.63
N HIS A 207 15.80 20.18 -49.81
CA HIS A 207 14.58 20.83 -50.26
C HIS A 207 14.28 22.02 -49.34
N ASP A 208 14.77 23.16 -49.80
CA ASP A 208 14.38 24.52 -49.46
C ASP A 208 13.10 24.92 -50.22
N ASP A 209 12.52 26.05 -49.80
CA ASP A 209 11.43 26.83 -50.40
C ASP A 209 9.99 26.28 -50.22
N GLY A 210 9.05 26.96 -49.55
CA GLY A 210 8.86 28.40 -49.40
C GLY A 210 7.60 28.83 -50.15
N HIS A 211 6.42 28.75 -49.51
CA HIS A 211 5.17 29.35 -49.98
C HIS A 211 4.34 29.72 -48.74
N GLU A 212 4.17 30.98 -48.38
CA GLU A 212 3.32 32.03 -48.96
C GLU A 212 2.27 32.41 -47.91
N ARG A 213 2.33 33.68 -47.50
CA ARG A 213 1.41 34.30 -46.55
C ARG A 213 0.06 34.50 -47.23
N GLY A 214 -0.91 33.64 -46.92
CA GLY A 214 -2.31 33.80 -47.27
C GLY A 214 -3.07 34.46 -46.13
N ASP A 215 -3.38 35.73 -46.31
CA ASP A 215 -4.25 36.55 -45.46
C ASP A 215 -5.71 36.17 -45.75
N HIS A 216 -6.32 35.34 -44.88
CA HIS A 216 -7.74 35.03 -44.91
C HIS A 216 -8.42 35.61 -43.68
N SER A 217 -9.00 36.79 -43.90
CA SER A 217 -10.00 37.40 -43.04
C SER A 217 -11.34 36.72 -43.23
N GLY A 218 -11.95 36.33 -42.10
CA GLY A 218 -13.38 36.03 -41.98
C GLY A 218 -13.70 34.54 -42.02
N ASP A 219 -13.99 33.96 -40.86
CA ASP A 219 -15.31 33.38 -40.61
C ASP A 219 -15.44 33.07 -39.11
N ASP A 220 -16.53 33.56 -38.53
CA ASP A 220 -16.99 33.29 -37.18
C ASP A 220 -17.28 31.79 -37.04
N HIS A 221 -16.34 31.05 -36.46
CA HIS A 221 -16.60 29.72 -35.94
C HIS A 221 -16.53 29.76 -34.42
N GLU A 222 -17.69 29.53 -33.84
CA GLU A 222 -17.90 29.16 -32.45
C GLU A 222 -16.82 28.15 -32.06
N GLY A 223 -15.92 28.59 -31.16
CA GLY A 223 -14.90 27.76 -30.56
C GLY A 223 -15.59 26.67 -29.75
N HIS A 224 -15.79 25.53 -30.40
CA HIS A 224 -15.85 24.27 -29.69
C HIS A 224 -14.43 24.00 -29.25
N ASP A 225 -14.21 24.16 -27.95
CA ASP A 225 -13.10 23.55 -27.25
C ASP A 225 -13.22 22.04 -27.49
N ASP A 226 -12.57 21.58 -28.55
CA ASP A 226 -12.17 20.19 -28.74
C ASP A 226 -11.17 19.89 -27.62
N HIS A 227 -11.70 19.72 -26.41
CA HIS A 227 -11.06 18.88 -25.42
C HIS A 227 -10.90 17.54 -26.12
N ALA A 228 -9.68 17.29 -26.60
CA ALA A 228 -9.23 15.95 -26.93
C ALA A 228 -9.62 15.09 -25.73
N ALA A 229 -10.71 14.33 -25.90
CA ALA A 229 -10.99 13.21 -25.06
C ALA A 229 -9.70 12.39 -25.11
N HIS A 230 -9.10 12.20 -23.94
CA HIS A 230 -8.04 11.23 -23.78
C HIS A 230 -8.67 9.85 -24.01
N ASP A 231 -8.93 9.48 -25.27
CA ASP A 231 -9.43 8.17 -25.72
C ASP A 231 -8.33 7.09 -25.58
N GLY A 232 -7.53 7.14 -24.51
CA GLY A 232 -6.30 6.39 -24.36
C GLY A 232 -6.09 5.71 -23.01
N ASP A 233 -7.11 5.69 -22.14
CA ASP A 233 -7.03 5.00 -20.84
C ASP A 233 -8.12 3.91 -20.67
N ASP A 234 -8.91 3.65 -21.72
CA ASP A 234 -10.08 2.75 -21.68
C ASP A 234 -9.72 1.27 -21.35
N GLY A 235 -8.44 0.91 -21.34
CA GLY A 235 -7.97 -0.44 -21.00
C GLY A 235 -6.80 -0.50 -20.01
N ARG A 236 -6.41 0.61 -19.39
CA ARG A 236 -5.41 0.58 -18.33
C ARG A 236 -6.06 0.26 -16.98
N CYS A 237 -5.54 -0.72 -16.27
CA CYS A 237 -5.96 -1.03 -14.91
C CYS A 237 -4.88 -0.66 -13.91
N ALA A 238 -5.13 0.38 -13.13
CA ALA A 238 -4.25 0.86 -12.07
C ALA A 238 -5.09 1.17 -10.82
N PRO A 239 -5.54 0.15 -10.05
CA PRO A 239 -6.54 0.30 -9.01
C PRO A 239 -5.97 0.84 -7.67
N TRP A 240 -5.02 1.77 -7.77
CA TRP A 240 -4.33 2.38 -6.64
C TRP A 240 -5.12 3.54 -6.05
N HIS A 241 -5.18 3.59 -4.73
CA HIS A 241 -5.83 4.66 -3.98
C HIS A 241 -5.01 5.03 -2.75
N TYR A 242 -5.32 6.18 -2.16
CA TYR A 242 -4.77 6.60 -0.88
C TYR A 242 -5.91 6.88 0.09
N HIS A 243 -5.65 6.73 1.39
CA HIS A 243 -6.56 7.14 2.44
C HIS A 243 -6.23 8.57 2.88
N ALA A 244 -7.23 9.44 2.87
CA ALA A 244 -7.14 10.82 3.35
C ALA A 244 -7.96 11.05 4.64
N GLY A 245 -8.80 10.08 5.00
CA GLY A 245 -9.51 10.03 6.27
C GLY A 245 -8.58 9.81 7.46
N LEU A 246 -8.97 10.37 8.61
CA LEU A 246 -8.24 10.24 9.87
C LEU A 246 -7.97 8.77 10.26
N PRO A 247 -8.91 7.81 10.11
CA PRO A 247 -8.65 6.41 10.44
C PRO A 247 -7.43 5.84 9.69
N GLY A 248 -7.44 5.88 8.35
CA GLY A 248 -6.32 5.36 7.56
C GLY A 248 -5.01 6.11 7.78
N ARG A 249 -5.05 7.44 7.87
CA ARG A 249 -3.84 8.25 8.12
C ARG A 249 -3.24 8.03 9.50
N PHE A 250 -4.08 7.90 10.52
CA PHE A 250 -3.62 7.61 11.87
C PHE A 250 -3.06 6.19 11.96
N ALA A 251 -3.69 5.23 11.31
CA ALA A 251 -3.23 3.85 11.30
C ALA A 251 -1.86 3.71 10.59
N TRP A 252 -1.66 4.39 9.44
CA TRP A 252 -0.34 4.47 8.80
C TRP A 252 0.71 5.18 9.66
N TRP A 253 0.38 6.35 10.22
CA TRP A 253 1.28 7.06 11.13
C TRP A 253 1.66 6.19 12.34
N TYR A 254 0.69 5.47 12.92
CA TYR A 254 0.91 4.55 14.02
C TYR A 254 1.92 3.47 13.66
N TYR A 255 1.75 2.85 12.49
CA TYR A 255 2.70 1.88 11.94
C TYR A 255 4.13 2.46 11.90
N GLN A 256 4.33 3.64 11.29
CA GLN A 256 5.64 4.28 11.20
C GLN A 256 6.25 4.55 12.58
N GLN A 257 5.43 5.03 13.51
CA GLN A 257 5.88 5.36 14.86
C GLN A 257 6.34 4.13 15.66
N VAL A 258 5.61 3.04 15.51
CA VAL A 258 5.79 1.85 16.35
C VAL A 258 6.81 0.89 15.75
N TYR A 259 6.80 0.71 14.43
CA TYR A 259 7.56 -0.32 13.76
C TYR A 259 8.81 0.23 13.03
N GLU A 260 8.76 1.44 12.47
CA GLU A 260 9.93 2.08 11.82
C GLU A 260 10.79 2.90 12.79
N GLN A 261 10.35 3.05 14.05
CA GLN A 261 11.06 3.75 15.12
C GLN A 261 11.31 5.26 14.87
N ASP A 262 10.50 5.92 14.05
CA ASP A 262 10.57 7.37 13.80
C ASP A 262 10.56 8.23 15.08
N PHE A 263 10.01 7.70 16.17
CA PHE A 263 10.05 8.32 17.51
C PHE A 263 11.46 8.46 18.09
N ALA A 264 12.36 7.52 17.81
CA ALA A 264 13.70 7.48 18.37
C ALA A 264 14.60 8.61 17.82
N ASP A 265 14.34 9.03 16.58
CA ASP A 265 15.20 9.97 15.85
C ASP A 265 14.68 11.42 15.86
N GLY A 266 13.36 11.65 15.99
CA GLY A 266 12.76 12.99 15.87
C GLY A 266 12.12 13.60 17.14
N GLY A 267 11.79 12.78 18.16
CA GLY A 267 11.03 13.24 19.33
C GLY A 267 9.60 13.71 18.99
N LEU A 268 8.92 14.41 19.91
CA LEU A 268 7.50 14.81 19.74
C LEU A 268 7.24 15.78 18.55
N GLU A 269 8.28 16.31 17.90
CA GLU A 269 8.16 17.23 16.76
C GLU A 269 8.07 16.49 15.40
N SER A 270 8.42 15.19 15.34
CA SER A 270 8.17 14.32 14.17
C SER A 270 6.75 13.71 14.15
N ILE A 271 5.94 13.98 15.17
CA ILE A 271 4.52 13.57 15.25
C ILE A 271 3.68 14.50 14.38
N ARG A 272 3.77 14.35 13.06
CA ARG A 272 2.77 14.93 12.15
C ARG A 272 2.09 13.80 11.42
N LEU A 273 0.77 13.73 11.56
CA LEU A 273 -0.04 12.90 10.70
C LEU A 273 0.19 13.35 9.24
N PRO A 274 0.51 12.43 8.32
CA PRO A 274 0.70 12.78 6.91
C PRO A 274 -0.63 13.29 6.32
N CYS A 275 -0.63 14.00 5.19
CA CYS A 275 -1.89 14.47 4.57
C CYS A 275 -2.74 13.30 4.02
N ARG A 276 -2.07 12.25 3.55
CA ARG A 276 -2.63 10.99 3.03
C ARG A 276 -1.67 9.83 3.31
N THR A 277 -2.13 8.59 3.19
CA THR A 277 -1.25 7.41 3.16
C THR A 277 -0.47 7.35 1.84
N PRO A 278 0.55 6.48 1.72
CA PRO A 278 1.04 6.06 0.41
C PRO A 278 -0.09 5.45 -0.43
N CYS A 279 0.15 5.35 -1.73
CA CYS A 279 -0.71 4.63 -2.64
C CYS A 279 -0.74 3.15 -2.28
N MET A 280 -1.93 2.56 -2.27
CA MET A 280 -2.16 1.17 -1.90
C MET A 280 -3.18 0.52 -2.82
N MET A 281 -3.10 -0.80 -2.92
CA MET A 281 -3.95 -1.61 -3.79
C MET A 281 -4.28 -2.92 -3.10
N HIS A 282 -5.56 -3.15 -2.85
CA HIS A 282 -6.06 -4.43 -2.31
C HIS A 282 -6.18 -5.45 -3.42
N VAL A 283 -5.86 -6.71 -3.12
CA VAL A 283 -6.13 -7.87 -3.96
C VAL A 283 -6.72 -8.98 -3.10
N TRP A 284 -8.01 -9.25 -3.28
CA TRP A 284 -8.72 -10.27 -2.50
C TRP A 284 -8.48 -11.67 -3.05
N ALA A 285 -8.11 -12.59 -2.16
CA ALA A 285 -7.96 -14.01 -2.50
C ALA A 285 -9.32 -14.72 -2.49
N VAL A 286 -10.25 -14.26 -1.65
CA VAL A 286 -11.65 -14.74 -1.62
C VAL A 286 -12.53 -13.98 -2.61
N ASP A 287 -13.73 -14.47 -2.88
CA ASP A 287 -14.68 -13.78 -3.76
C ASP A 287 -15.19 -12.48 -3.11
N HIS A 288 -15.29 -11.43 -3.91
CA HIS A 288 -15.77 -10.12 -3.45
C HIS A 288 -16.83 -9.58 -4.43
N PRO A 289 -18.02 -9.14 -3.96
CA PRO A 289 -19.09 -8.69 -4.86
C PRO A 289 -18.75 -7.42 -5.66
N GLU A 290 -17.77 -6.64 -5.20
CA GLU A 290 -17.26 -5.45 -5.87
C GLU A 290 -15.97 -5.70 -6.67
N GLY A 291 -15.56 -6.96 -6.81
CA GLY A 291 -14.42 -7.39 -7.62
C GLY A 291 -13.10 -7.55 -6.86
N VAL A 292 -12.07 -8.02 -7.56
CA VAL A 292 -10.78 -8.45 -6.98
C VAL A 292 -10.05 -7.30 -6.28
N TYR A 293 -10.21 -6.09 -6.79
CA TYR A 293 -9.57 -4.86 -6.30
C TYR A 293 -10.48 -4.01 -5.40
N ALA A 294 -11.56 -4.58 -4.87
CA ALA A 294 -12.47 -3.86 -3.99
C ALA A 294 -11.72 -3.24 -2.80
N HIS A 295 -12.13 -2.03 -2.43
CA HIS A 295 -11.50 -1.31 -1.32
C HIS A 295 -11.90 -1.91 0.04
N ASP A 296 -13.19 -2.12 0.25
CA ASP A 296 -13.71 -2.68 1.50
C ASP A 296 -13.42 -4.19 1.58
N GLY A 297 -13.48 -4.72 2.80
CA GLY A 297 -13.33 -6.15 3.02
C GLY A 297 -14.53 -6.96 2.53
N PRO A 298 -14.31 -8.23 2.13
CA PRO A 298 -15.38 -9.10 1.69
C PRO A 298 -16.43 -9.28 2.79
N PRO A 299 -17.74 -9.24 2.46
CA PRO A 299 -18.78 -9.55 3.43
C PRO A 299 -18.56 -10.92 4.08
N ARG A 300 -19.01 -11.10 5.32
CA ARG A 300 -18.74 -12.32 6.11
C ARG A 300 -19.14 -13.58 5.36
N GLU A 301 -20.26 -13.56 4.62
CA GLU A 301 -20.73 -14.72 3.84
C GLU A 301 -19.81 -15.17 2.69
N TYR A 302 -18.79 -14.38 2.34
CA TYR A 302 -17.76 -14.75 1.35
C TYR A 302 -16.44 -15.19 2.02
N ARG A 303 -16.36 -15.16 3.35
CA ARG A 303 -15.18 -15.51 4.16
C ARG A 303 -15.38 -16.81 4.96
N ASP A 304 -16.28 -17.68 4.50
CA ASP A 304 -16.69 -18.92 5.16
C ASP A 304 -15.65 -20.06 5.03
N ASP A 305 -14.37 -19.76 5.28
CA ASP A 305 -13.29 -20.75 5.32
C ASP A 305 -13.22 -21.49 6.65
N GLU A 306 -12.68 -22.70 6.61
CA GLU A 306 -12.38 -23.44 7.85
C GLU A 306 -11.31 -22.65 8.64
N PRO A 307 -11.54 -22.42 9.94
CA PRO A 307 -10.62 -21.65 10.78
C PRO A 307 -9.19 -22.19 10.72
N ALA A 308 -8.23 -21.35 11.09
CA ALA A 308 -6.87 -21.80 11.32
C ALA A 308 -6.87 -23.00 12.29
N ALA A 309 -6.18 -24.08 11.92
CA ALA A 309 -6.25 -25.34 12.67
C ALA A 309 -5.68 -25.20 14.10
N GLU A 310 -4.75 -24.28 14.30
CA GLU A 310 -4.20 -23.88 15.59
C GLU A 310 -3.88 -22.38 15.56
N ALA A 311 -4.07 -21.68 16.68
CA ALA A 311 -3.64 -20.29 16.84
C ALA A 311 -2.13 -20.10 16.68
N GLY A 312 -1.34 -21.15 16.94
CA GLY A 312 0.12 -21.11 16.99
C GLY A 312 0.71 -20.25 18.11
N PHE A 313 -0.13 -19.53 18.87
CA PHE A 313 0.28 -18.63 19.93
C PHE A 313 0.32 -19.32 21.31
N ASP A 314 1.36 -19.03 22.09
CA ASP A 314 1.55 -19.56 23.45
C ASP A 314 0.69 -18.84 24.53
N ASN A 315 -0.43 -18.21 24.14
CA ASN A 315 -1.33 -17.46 25.04
C ASN A 315 -2.68 -18.15 25.29
N GLY A 316 -2.99 -19.22 24.54
CA GLY A 316 -4.21 -20.00 24.69
C GLY A 316 -5.45 -19.40 24.02
N SER A 317 -5.29 -18.38 23.19
CA SER A 317 -6.36 -17.88 22.33
C SER A 317 -6.67 -18.89 21.21
N GLU A 318 -7.93 -18.97 20.79
CA GLU A 318 -8.41 -19.94 19.80
C GLU A 318 -9.20 -19.25 18.66
N PRO A 319 -8.93 -19.56 17.37
CA PRO A 319 -9.77 -19.10 16.26
C PRO A 319 -11.25 -19.49 16.47
N GLU A 320 -12.17 -18.68 15.95
CA GLU A 320 -13.64 -18.65 16.17
C GLU A 320 -14.11 -18.36 17.60
N SER A 321 -13.30 -18.68 18.62
CA SER A 321 -13.68 -18.47 20.02
C SER A 321 -13.27 -17.09 20.51
N ASP A 322 -12.11 -16.61 20.04
CA ASP A 322 -11.55 -15.31 20.34
C ASP A 322 -11.34 -14.51 19.04
N ASP A 323 -11.75 -13.25 19.05
CA ASP A 323 -11.44 -12.34 17.95
C ASP A 323 -9.93 -12.05 17.91
N LEU A 324 -9.39 -11.96 16.70
CA LEU A 324 -8.01 -11.56 16.49
C LEU A 324 -7.84 -10.07 16.84
N ASP A 325 -7.22 -9.80 17.99
CA ASP A 325 -6.93 -8.46 18.48
C ASP A 325 -5.60 -8.41 19.27
N TRP A 326 -5.32 -7.27 19.93
CA TRP A 326 -4.11 -7.09 20.75
C TRP A 326 -3.99 -8.04 21.95
N ASP A 327 -5.10 -8.55 22.47
CA ASP A 327 -5.11 -9.51 23.59
C ASP A 327 -4.90 -10.95 23.08
N SER A 328 -5.23 -11.22 21.82
CA SER A 328 -5.06 -12.52 21.16
C SER A 328 -3.70 -12.75 20.51
N VAL A 329 -2.90 -11.71 20.24
CA VAL A 329 -1.57 -11.85 19.60
C VAL A 329 -0.43 -11.99 20.64
N PRO A 330 0.72 -12.57 20.26
CA PRO A 330 1.88 -12.68 21.14
C PRO A 330 2.48 -11.34 21.60
N ASP A 331 2.95 -11.29 22.86
CA ASP A 331 3.57 -10.10 23.48
C ASP A 331 4.76 -9.51 22.68
N ASP A 332 5.45 -10.31 21.86
CA ASP A 332 6.63 -9.88 21.08
C ASP A 332 6.27 -9.22 19.73
N VAL A 333 5.03 -9.37 19.28
CA VAL A 333 4.46 -8.60 18.17
C VAL A 333 3.53 -7.49 18.65
N THR A 334 3.06 -7.55 19.89
CA THR A 334 2.32 -6.46 20.53
C THR A 334 3.25 -5.27 20.84
N PRO A 335 2.92 -4.07 20.38
CA PRO A 335 3.73 -2.90 20.64
C PRO A 335 3.59 -2.38 22.07
N ASP A 336 4.64 -1.72 22.58
CA ASP A 336 4.68 -1.15 23.94
C ASP A 336 3.58 -0.09 24.19
N ARG A 337 3.03 0.49 23.11
CA ARG A 337 1.98 1.51 23.12
C ARG A 337 0.90 1.15 22.13
N LEU A 338 -0.29 0.83 22.63
CA LEU A 338 -1.45 0.56 21.80
C LEU A 338 -2.02 1.86 21.20
N PRO A 339 -2.80 1.76 20.11
CA PRO A 339 -3.32 2.95 19.44
C PRO A 339 -4.17 3.85 20.34
N ASP A 340 -5.02 3.27 21.20
CA ASP A 340 -5.85 4.02 22.15
C ASP A 340 -5.03 4.87 23.13
N GLU A 341 -3.85 4.37 23.53
CA GLU A 341 -2.94 5.11 24.40
C GLU A 341 -2.33 6.32 23.68
N LEU A 342 -2.01 6.16 22.40
CA LEU A 342 -1.44 7.24 21.58
C LEU A 342 -2.50 8.25 21.15
N ALA A 343 -3.70 7.80 20.80
CA ALA A 343 -4.84 8.66 20.50
C ALA A 343 -5.17 9.56 21.71
N ALA A 344 -5.11 9.03 22.94
CA ALA A 344 -5.29 9.83 24.16
C ALA A 344 -4.22 10.91 24.39
N LEU A 345 -3.04 10.77 23.79
CA LEU A 345 -1.95 11.77 23.82
C LEU A 345 -2.12 12.86 22.76
N VAL A 346 -3.04 12.67 21.82
CA VAL A 346 -3.35 13.55 20.71
C VAL A 346 -4.64 14.32 21.05
N PRO A 347 -4.56 15.59 21.52
CA PRO A 347 -5.76 16.34 21.88
C PRO A 347 -6.59 16.63 20.62
N GLY A 348 -7.78 16.03 20.52
CA GLY A 348 -8.74 16.27 19.42
C GLY A 348 -9.00 15.06 18.51
N LEU A 349 -8.31 13.93 18.73
CA LEU A 349 -8.87 12.59 18.55
C LEU A 349 -9.79 12.31 19.76
#